data_AF-A0A958KRN6-F1
#
_entry.id   AF-A0A958KRN6-F1
#
_cell.length_a   1.000
_cell.length_b   1.000
_cell.length_c   1.000
_cell.angle_alpha   90.00
_cell.angle_beta   90.00
_cell.angle_gamma   90.00
#
_symmetry.space_group_name_H-M   'P 1'
#
loop_
_entity.id
_entity.type
_entity.pdbx_description
1 polymer ?
#
loop_
_entity_poly.entity_id
_entity_poly.type
_entity_poly.pdbx_seq_one_letter_code
_entity_poly.pdbx_strand_id
1 'polypeptide(L)' 'FNAQKEAFEKEFIIKALKTFKGRINQTALHANIPKKTLLRKIEKYGLNPREYK' A
#
# COMPACT_ATOMS: atom_id res chain seq x y z
N PHE A 1 10.33 16.09 -9.63
CA PHE A 1 8.94 15.59 -9.74
C PHE A 1 8.75 14.13 -9.29
N ASN A 2 9.60 13.17 -9.68
CA ASN A 2 9.36 11.74 -9.34
C ASN A 2 9.48 11.38 -7.86
N ALA A 3 10.44 11.95 -7.12
CA ALA A 3 10.67 11.62 -5.71
C ALA A 3 9.47 11.96 -4.79
N GLN A 4 8.82 13.12 -5.01
CA GLN A 4 7.63 13.51 -4.24
C GLN A 4 6.44 12.59 -4.53
N LYS A 5 6.24 12.18 -5.80
CA LYS A 5 5.20 11.20 -6.15
C LYS A 5 5.42 9.86 -5.47
N GLU A 6 6.67 9.39 -5.43
CA GLU A 6 7.01 8.13 -4.78
C GLU A 6 6.81 8.16 -3.27
N ALA A 7 7.20 9.26 -2.62
CA ALA A 7 6.98 9.46 -1.20
C ALA A 7 5.47 9.45 -0.87
N PHE A 8 4.67 10.19 -1.63
CA PHE A 8 3.22 10.22 -1.46
C PHE A 8 2.58 8.84 -1.67
N GLU A 9 2.99 8.12 -2.71
CA GLU A 9 2.48 6.78 -3.00
C GLU A 9 2.81 5.79 -1.86
N LYS A 10 4.03 5.85 -1.32
CA LYS A 10 4.44 5.04 -0.17
C LYS A 10 3.60 5.37 1.07
N GLU A 11 3.45 6.65 1.42
CA GLU A 11 2.64 7.06 2.57
C GLU A 11 1.17 6.68 2.43
N PHE A 12 0.61 6.82 1.22
CA PHE A 12 -0.76 6.43 0.91
C PHE A 12 -0.98 4.93 1.17
N ILE A 13 -0.06 4.08 0.70
CA ILE A 13 -0.14 2.63 0.92
C ILE A 13 -0.01 2.29 2.41
N ILE A 14 0.92 2.91 3.13
CA ILE A 14 1.09 2.70 4.58
C ILE A 14 -0.20 3.09 5.32
N LYS A 15 -0.78 4.26 5.00
CA LYS A 15 -2.02 4.72 5.63
C LYS A 15 -3.18 3.76 5.35
N ALA A 16 -3.31 3.30 4.12
CA ALA A 16 -4.36 2.35 3.75
C ALA A 16 -4.16 0.98 4.40
N LEU A 17 -2.92 0.47 4.48
CA LEU A 17 -2.62 -0.78 5.20
C LEU A 17 -2.93 -0.66 6.70
N LYS A 18 -2.61 0.48 7.33
CA LYS A 18 -2.97 0.76 8.73
C LYS A 18 -4.49 0.78 8.94
N THR A 19 -5.24 1.51 8.08
CA THR A 19 -6.71 1.60 8.17
C THR A 19 -7.39 0.24 8.06
N PHE A 20 -6.91 -0.62 7.15
CA PHE A 20 -7.51 -1.93 6.90
C PHE A 20 -6.80 -3.07 7.65
N LYS A 21 -5.98 -2.77 8.66
CA LYS A 21 -5.27 -3.75 9.49
C LYS A 21 -4.51 -4.81 8.70
N GLY A 22 -3.77 -4.38 7.66
CA GLY A 22 -3.02 -5.27 6.79
C GLY A 22 -3.85 -6.09 5.80
N ARG A 23 -5.18 -5.88 5.70
CA ARG A 23 -6.06 -6.61 4.76
C ARG A 23 -5.87 -6.12 3.33
N ILE A 24 -4.92 -6.73 2.64
CA ILE A 24 -4.52 -6.39 1.25
C ILE A 24 -5.72 -6.31 0.30
N ASN A 25 -6.66 -7.25 0.36
CA ASN A 25 -7.83 -7.23 -0.53
C ASN A 25 -8.71 -6.00 -0.30
N GLN A 26 -8.98 -5.63 0.96
CA GLN A 26 -9.77 -4.44 1.28
C GLN A 26 -9.02 -3.16 0.92
N THR A 27 -7.72 -3.10 1.23
CA THR A 27 -6.86 -1.97 0.85
C THR A 27 -6.84 -1.76 -0.66
N ALA A 28 -6.74 -2.83 -1.46
CA ALA A 28 -6.73 -2.76 -2.91
C ALA A 28 -8.06 -2.22 -3.48
N LEU A 29 -9.18 -2.71 -2.96
CA LEU A 29 -10.52 -2.24 -3.34
C LEU A 29 -10.72 -0.76 -2.99
N HIS A 30 -10.33 -0.34 -1.79
CA HIS A 30 -10.47 1.06 -1.37
C HIS A 30 -9.56 2.02 -2.16
N ALA A 31 -8.35 1.58 -2.49
CA ALA A 31 -7.41 2.35 -3.29
C ALA A 31 -7.75 2.33 -4.81
N ASN A 32 -8.80 1.62 -5.23
CA ASN A 32 -9.15 1.41 -6.64
C ASN A 32 -7.98 0.90 -7.49
N ILE A 33 -7.17 0.00 -6.94
CA ILE A 33 -6.06 -0.63 -7.65
C ILE A 33 -6.14 -2.16 -7.59
N PRO A 34 -5.68 -2.88 -8.63
CA PRO A 34 -5.61 -4.32 -8.57
C PRO A 34 -4.71 -4.80 -7.43
N LYS A 35 -5.09 -5.92 -6.79
CA LYS A 35 -4.29 -6.57 -5.72
C LYS A 35 -2.83 -6.79 -6.14
N LYS A 36 -2.60 -7.24 -7.38
CA LYS A 36 -1.25 -7.49 -7.93
C LYS A 36 -0.41 -6.22 -7.96
N THR A 37 -1.02 -5.08 -8.32
CA THR A 37 -0.35 -3.77 -8.32
C THR A 37 0.01 -3.35 -6.90
N LEU A 38 -0.91 -3.53 -5.94
CA LEU A 38 -0.65 -3.23 -4.53
C LEU A 38 0.48 -4.10 -3.98
N LEU A 39 0.48 -5.40 -4.26
CA LEU A 39 1.56 -6.32 -3.85
C LEU A 39 2.91 -5.89 -4.41
N ARG A 40 2.99 -5.55 -5.70
CA ARG A 40 4.23 -5.05 -6.31
C ARG A 40 4.75 -3.78 -5.63
N LYS A 41 3.85 -2.88 -5.21
CA LYS A 41 4.23 -1.65 -4.50
C LYS A 41 4.69 -1.94 -3.08
N ILE A 42 4.01 -2.85 -2.37
CA ILE A 42 4.41 -3.33 -1.04
C ILE A 42 5.82 -3.91 -1.10
N GLU A 43 6.11 -4.79 -2.07
CA GLU A 43 7.45 -5.34 -2.31
C GLU A 43 8.48 -4.25 -2.63
N LYS A 44 8.15 -3.35 -3.57
CA LYS A 44 9.03 -2.24 -3.96
C LYS A 44 9.43 -1.36 -2.76
N TYR A 45 8.52 -1.13 -1.84
CA TYR A 45 8.77 -0.28 -0.67
C TYR A 45 9.21 -1.06 0.59
N GLY A 46 9.36 -2.38 0.50
CA GLY A 46 9.74 -3.23 1.62
C GLY A 46 8.73 -3.25 2.77
N LEU A 47 7.44 -3.06 2.47
CA LEU A 47 6.38 -3.03 3.47
C LEU A 47 5.93 -4.46 3.80
N ASN A 48 5.62 -4.74 5.07
CA ASN A 48 5.04 -6.01 5.47
C ASN A 48 3.58 -5.81 5.92
N PRO A 49 2.58 -6.25 5.14
CA PRO A 49 1.17 -6.10 5.50
C PRO A 49 0.81 -6.73 6.84
N ARG A 50 1.52 -7.78 7.26
CA ARG A 50 1.27 -8.48 8.53
C ARG A 50 1.61 -7.67 9.76
N GLU A 51 2.51 -6.71 9.65
CA GLU A 51 2.90 -5.81 10.77
C GLU A 51 1.82 -4.80 11.11
N TYR A 52 0.87 -4.59 10.19
CA TYR A 52 -0.23 -3.66 10.38
C TYR A 52 -1.52 -4.33 10.89
N LYS A 53 -1.48 -5.63 11.24
CA LYS A 53 -2.65 -6.39 11.72
C LYS A 53 -3.12 -5.96 13.11
#